data_AF-A0A2W6DL70-F1
#
_entry.id   AF-A0A2W6DL70-F1
#
_cell.length_a   1.000
_cell.length_b   1.000
_cell.length_c   1.000
_cell.angle_alpha   90.00
_cell.angle_beta   90.00
_cell.angle_gamma   90.00
#
_symmetry.space_group_name_H-M   'P 1'
#
loop_
_entity.id
_entity.type
_entity.pdbx_description
1 polymer ?
#
loop_
_entity_poly.entity_id
_entity_poly.type
_entity_poly.pdbx_seq_one_letter_code
_entity_poly.pdbx_strand_id
1 'polypeptide(L)' 'HWHRQIKSCVGGVVASVTGDPAVFVSVAAVHQGPSGGGPVAAVVDLGA' A
#
# COMPACT_ATOMS: atom_id res chain seq x y z
N HIS A 1 8.06 4.04 16.49
CA HIS A 1 8.26 2.72 15.85
C HIS A 1 8.22 2.83 14.34
N TRP A 2 9.04 2.03 13.65
CA TRP A 2 9.20 1.99 12.17
C TRP A 2 7.89 1.76 11.43
N HIS A 3 6.93 1.06 12.05
CA HIS A 3 5.57 0.84 11.52
C HIS A 3 4.91 2.13 10.99
N ARG A 4 5.09 3.28 11.67
CA ARG A 4 4.47 4.55 11.24
C ARG A 4 5.20 5.20 10.06
N GLN A 5 6.52 5.13 10.04
CA GLN A 5 7.35 5.70 8.99
C GLN A 5 7.10 4.98 7.66
N ILE A 6 7.13 3.63 7.67
CA ILE A 6 6.93 2.87 6.43
C ILE A 6 5.49 2.95 5.91
N LYS A 7 4.49 3.01 6.82
CA LYS A 7 3.09 3.24 6.44
C LYS A 7 2.93 4.57 5.71
N SER A 8 3.56 5.64 6.22
CA SER A 8 3.53 6.97 5.59
C SER A 8 4.24 6.98 4.23
N CYS A 9 5.44 6.38 4.16
CA CYS A 9 6.22 6.29 2.93
C CYS A 9 5.45 5.56 1.81
N VAL A 10 4.97 4.34 2.09
CA VAL A 10 4.21 3.55 1.11
C VAL A 10 2.87 4.21 0.80
N GLY A 11 2.20 4.80 1.79
CA GLY A 11 0.98 5.60 1.58
C GLY A 11 1.18 6.72 0.57
N GLY A 12 2.27 7.48 0.67
CA GLY A 12 2.61 8.53 -0.30
C GLY A 12 2.89 7.99 -1.70
N VAL A 13 3.64 6.89 -1.81
CA VAL A 13 3.93 6.24 -3.10
C VAL A 13 2.63 5.78 -3.78
N VAL A 14 1.76 5.07 -3.06
CA VAL A 14 0.49 4.58 -3.64
C VAL A 14 -0.42 5.75 -4.01
N ALA A 15 -0.59 6.74 -3.12
CA ALA A 15 -1.42 7.91 -3.39
C ALA A 15 -0.93 8.73 -4.61
N SER A 16 0.38 8.81 -4.83
CA SER A 16 0.94 9.49 -6.01
C SER A 16 0.62 8.78 -7.34
N VAL A 17 0.39 7.47 -7.30
CA VAL A 17 0.04 6.66 -8.47
C VAL A 17 -1.47 6.64 -8.69
N THR A 18 -2.26 6.50 -7.62
CA THR A 18 -3.72 6.44 -7.70
C THR A 18 -4.37 7.81 -7.89
N GLY A 19 -3.69 8.89 -7.50
CA GLY A 19 -4.26 10.25 -7.48
C GLY A 19 -5.26 10.49 -6.33
N ASP A 20 -5.47 9.51 -5.47
CA ASP A 20 -6.40 9.55 -4.34
C ASP A 20 -5.68 9.03 -3.07
N PRO A 21 -5.58 9.84 -1.99
CA PRO A 21 -4.99 9.41 -0.73
C PRO A 21 -5.86 8.43 0.07
N ALA A 22 -7.10 8.15 -0.35
CA ALA A 22 -7.98 7.15 0.26
C ALA A 22 -7.55 5.71 -0.07
N VAL A 23 -6.33 5.34 0.32
CA VAL A 23 -5.71 4.04 0.05
C VAL A 23 -5.50 3.23 1.32
N PHE A 24 -5.77 1.92 1.25
CA PHE A 24 -5.51 1.01 2.37
C PHE A 24 -4.05 0.55 2.36
N VAL A 25 -3.24 1.07 3.30
CA VAL A 25 -1.83 0.64 3.48
C VAL A 25 -1.64 0.00 4.85
N SER A 26 -1.31 -1.29 4.83
CA SER A 26 -1.02 -2.13 6.00
C SER A 26 0.49 -2.21 6.29
N VAL A 27 0.88 -2.62 7.51
CA VAL A 27 2.28 -2.86 7.92
C VAL A 27 2.36 -4.14 8.76
N ALA A 28 3.58 -4.55 9.13
CA ALA A 28 3.88 -5.85 9.76
C ALA A 28 3.67 -7.05 8.81
N ALA A 29 4.30 -6.98 7.64
CA ALA A 29 4.10 -7.87 6.49
C ALA A 29 4.97 -9.15 6.51
N VAL A 30 5.15 -9.80 7.67
CA VAL A 30 5.94 -11.04 7.74
C VAL A 30 5.23 -12.14 6.93
N HIS A 31 5.99 -12.83 6.06
CA HIS A 31 5.47 -13.81 5.09
C HIS A 31 4.44 -13.28 4.08
N GLN A 32 4.31 -11.95 3.95
CA GLN A 32 3.41 -11.31 3.01
C GLN A 32 4.23 -10.63 1.92
N GLY A 33 4.82 -11.42 1.00
CA GLY A 33 5.71 -10.92 -0.06
C GLY A 33 7.21 -10.98 0.31
N PRO A 34 8.08 -10.35 -0.49
CA PRO A 34 9.52 -10.35 -0.26
C PRO A 34 9.91 -9.48 0.95
N SER A 35 11.10 -9.70 1.50
CA SER A 35 11.66 -8.88 2.58
C SER A 35 11.69 -7.39 2.21
N GLY A 36 11.08 -6.55 3.06
CA GLY A 36 10.95 -5.11 2.83
C GLY A 36 9.78 -4.69 1.94
N GLY A 37 9.05 -5.65 1.36
CA GLY A 37 7.89 -5.40 0.50
C GLY A 37 6.55 -5.84 1.12
N GLY A 38 5.55 -6.00 0.24
CA GLY A 38 4.19 -6.39 0.57
C GLY A 38 3.40 -6.69 -0.71
N PRO A 39 2.33 -7.51 -0.66
CA PRO A 39 1.39 -7.61 -1.78
C PRO A 39 0.64 -6.30 -1.97
N VAL A 40 0.21 -6.05 -3.20
CA VAL A 40 -0.73 -4.97 -3.55
C VAL A 40 -1.84 -5.59 -4.39
N ALA A 41 -3.09 -5.25 -4.07
CA ALA A 41 -4.27 -5.65 -4.81
C ALA A 41 -5.07 -4.41 -5.20
N ALA A 42 -5.67 -4.44 -6.39
CA ALA A 42 -6.56 -3.41 -6.89
C ALA A 42 -7.92 -4.04 -7.22
N VAL A 43 -8.98 -3.38 -6.75
CA VAL A 43 -10.34 -3.64 -7.21
C VAL A 43 -10.72 -2.46 -8.08
N VAL A 44 -11.11 -2.75 -9.32
CA VAL A 44 -11.45 -1.72 -10.31
C VAL A 44 -12.85 -1.98 -10.83
N ASP A 45 -13.55 -0.89 -11.15
CA ASP A 45 -14.75 -0.96 -11.97
C ASP A 45 -14.33 -1.18 -13.43
N LEU A 46 -14.86 -2.23 -14.06
CA LEU A 46 -14.61 -2.55 -15.47
C LEU A 46 -15.72 -2.01 -16.39
N GLY A 47 -16.77 -1.42 -15.82
CA GLY A 47 -17.98 -1.01 -16.52
C GLY A 47 -18.89 -2.18 -16.90
N ALA A 48 -19.89 -1.86 -17.72
CA ALA A 48 -20.68 -2.78 -18.53
C ALA A 48 -20.49 -2.44 -20.02
#